data_AF-A0A8J8FUN7-F1
#
_entry.id   AF-A0A8J8FUN7-F1
#
_cell.length_a   1.000
_cell.length_b   1.000
_cell.length_c   1.000
_cell.angle_alpha   90.00
_cell.angle_beta   90.00
_cell.angle_gamma   90.00
#
_symmetry.space_group_name_H-M   'P 1'
#
loop_
_entity.id
_entity.type
_entity.pdbx_description
1 polymer ?
#
loop_
_entity_poly.entity_id
_entity_poly.type
_entity_poly.pdbx_seq_one_letter_code
_entity_poly.pdbx_strand_id
1 'polypeptide(L)'
;MRILGVHHGHDAGVALVDDGDVVAAANEERFSRKKLHRGVPERSLRWVLREHGEDIDAIAVAGLYRRKKLADALRELADRLEAPLIHVEHHEAHAASAYYTSGFDRCLTITVDAAGDGLSATVWVCEKGDMRRVATVSYRDSLGDFYANVTQMLGYQPMKDEGKTMCLAAYGRPDDDAMEWLENEYIRVEKGTVVNESGLISGEAVRFLRSSPLAELPREDLAATAQRHLERCLLDLFAHHIEAWNEKNVAYAGGVAANVVANMKLRERLNIDLFVHPNMGDGGLALGAALRVWALHELAEGRTPSPPRMEHVYLGPSYDEDEVERILDDEGVEYEHVGDDPETVVEELLEGNVVAVFKGAMEYGPRALGHRSILADPRDEGIVDRLNEMLGRDPFQPFAPTVLMEDFPRYAENACESRFMTMAFRATEHFEEEAPAVVHVDGTTRPQTLVDEDPFYRRIVERFRDETGLGAVLNTSFNVHGEPIVMSPEDALRSFRKGVADVLWVEGFIVRGPSSSTT
;
A
#
# COMPACT_ATOMS: atom_id res chain seq x y z
N MET A 1 20.32 -18.32 2.70
CA MET A 1 20.40 -18.14 1.23
C MET A 1 19.93 -16.74 0.88
N ARG A 2 20.73 -15.97 0.11
CA ARG A 2 20.51 -14.56 -0.24
C ARG A 2 19.90 -14.43 -1.63
N ILE A 3 18.63 -14.09 -1.70
CA ILE A 3 17.86 -13.98 -2.94
C ILE A 3 17.56 -12.51 -3.25
N LEU A 4 18.06 -12.04 -4.40
CA LEU A 4 17.74 -10.72 -4.93
C LEU A 4 16.46 -10.80 -5.78
N GLY A 5 15.37 -10.28 -5.25
CA GLY A 5 14.11 -10.07 -5.95
C GLY A 5 14.15 -8.85 -6.85
N VAL A 6 13.69 -8.99 -8.10
CA VAL A 6 13.60 -7.89 -9.06
C VAL A 6 12.25 -7.91 -9.75
N HIS A 7 11.51 -6.80 -9.63
CA HIS A 7 10.35 -6.53 -10.46
C HIS A 7 10.67 -5.46 -11.48
N HIS A 8 10.47 -5.81 -12.75
CA HIS A 8 10.41 -4.84 -13.83
C HIS A 8 8.98 -4.79 -14.33
N GLY A 9 8.38 -3.61 -14.28
CA GLY A 9 7.05 -3.43 -14.80
C GLY A 9 6.54 -2.06 -14.42
N HIS A 10 5.23 -1.96 -14.32
CA HIS A 10 4.60 -0.89 -13.57
C HIS A 10 5.04 -1.00 -12.11
N ASP A 11 5.37 0.13 -11.47
CA ASP A 11 5.82 0.18 -10.08
C ASP A 11 7.04 -0.72 -9.77
N ALA A 12 8.06 -0.63 -10.64
CA ALA A 12 9.28 -1.44 -10.55
C ALA A 12 9.98 -1.30 -9.18
N GLY A 13 10.70 -2.33 -8.76
CA GLY A 13 11.41 -2.32 -7.48
C GLY A 13 12.30 -3.53 -7.26
N VAL A 14 12.96 -3.55 -6.11
CA VAL A 14 13.83 -4.63 -5.67
C VAL A 14 13.51 -5.05 -4.24
N ALA A 15 13.86 -6.27 -3.89
CA ALA A 15 13.87 -6.77 -2.54
C ALA A 15 15.05 -7.72 -2.33
N LEU A 16 15.59 -7.78 -1.12
CA LEU A 16 16.60 -8.74 -0.70
C LEU A 16 16.04 -9.59 0.44
N VAL A 17 16.04 -10.90 0.22
CA VAL A 17 15.68 -11.89 1.24
C VAL A 17 16.95 -12.63 1.63
N ASP A 18 17.24 -12.70 2.92
CA ASP A 18 18.38 -13.44 3.48
C ASP A 18 17.86 -14.50 4.44
N ASP A 19 17.91 -15.75 3.99
CA ASP A 19 17.45 -16.92 4.75
C ASP A 19 15.99 -16.86 5.25
N GLY A 20 15.14 -16.17 4.50
CA GLY A 20 13.71 -16.00 4.79
C GLY A 20 13.40 -14.64 5.42
N ASP A 21 14.41 -13.95 5.94
CA ASP A 21 14.24 -12.60 6.48
C ASP A 21 14.27 -11.56 5.36
N VAL A 22 13.34 -10.61 5.42
CA VAL A 22 13.28 -9.50 4.47
C VAL A 22 14.22 -8.41 4.94
N VAL A 23 15.39 -8.32 4.31
CA VAL A 23 16.47 -7.42 4.75
C VAL A 23 16.31 -6.02 4.16
N ALA A 24 15.83 -5.94 2.91
CA ALA A 24 15.69 -4.67 2.21
C ALA A 24 14.60 -4.77 1.14
N ALA A 25 13.84 -3.70 0.92
CA ALA A 25 12.87 -3.60 -0.16
C ALA A 25 12.55 -2.14 -0.47
N ALA A 26 12.57 -1.77 -1.75
CA ALA A 26 12.22 -0.42 -2.18
C ALA A 26 11.76 -0.38 -3.64
N ASN A 27 10.77 0.48 -3.91
CA ASN A 27 10.31 0.76 -5.28
C ASN A 27 11.15 1.86 -5.94
N GLU A 28 11.40 1.73 -7.24
CA GLU A 28 12.20 2.63 -8.07
C GLU A 28 11.62 4.05 -8.10
N GLU A 29 10.31 4.21 -7.88
CA GLU A 29 9.69 5.53 -7.80
C GLU A 29 10.30 6.42 -6.71
N ARG A 30 10.75 5.83 -5.59
CA ARG A 30 11.38 6.56 -4.47
C ARG A 30 12.70 7.20 -4.89
N PHE A 31 13.46 6.53 -5.74
CA PHE A 31 14.75 7.01 -6.24
C PHE A 31 14.63 7.85 -7.51
N SER A 32 13.71 7.49 -8.39
CA SER A 32 13.54 8.17 -9.68
C SER A 32 12.68 9.42 -9.59
N ARG A 33 11.95 9.58 -8.49
CA ARG A 33 10.93 10.62 -8.25
C ARG A 33 9.81 10.61 -9.29
N LYS A 34 9.63 9.49 -9.99
CA LYS A 34 8.56 9.26 -10.98
C LYS A 34 7.57 8.26 -10.40
N LYS A 35 6.39 8.75 -10.02
CA LYS A 35 5.33 7.93 -9.44
C LYS A 35 4.96 6.75 -10.36
N LEU A 36 4.86 5.56 -9.78
CA LEU A 36 4.62 4.26 -10.42
C LEU A 36 5.62 3.97 -11.53
N HIS A 37 6.91 4.21 -11.25
CA HIS A 37 8.00 4.09 -12.22
C HIS A 37 7.86 2.82 -13.04
N ARG A 38 7.73 2.97 -14.36
CA ARG A 38 7.66 1.84 -15.29
C ARG A 38 9.00 1.58 -15.95
N GLY A 39 9.61 0.43 -15.68
CA GLY A 39 10.89 0.06 -16.30
C GLY A 39 11.77 -0.84 -15.44
N VAL A 40 13.08 -0.75 -15.69
CA VAL A 40 14.11 -1.44 -14.89
C VAL A 40 14.35 -0.66 -13.60
N PRO A 41 14.40 -1.32 -12.44
CA PRO A 41 14.68 -0.67 -11.16
C PRO A 41 16.18 -0.38 -10.96
N GLU A 42 16.80 0.43 -11.83
CA GLU A 42 18.26 0.63 -11.84
C GLU A 42 18.81 1.28 -10.56
N ARG A 43 18.12 2.28 -10.01
CA ARG A 43 18.63 3.04 -8.85
C ARG A 43 18.44 2.26 -7.56
N SER A 44 17.27 1.67 -7.39
CA SER A 44 16.98 0.80 -6.24
C SER A 44 17.86 -0.46 -6.24
N LEU A 45 18.15 -1.03 -7.41
CA LEU A 45 19.10 -2.15 -7.54
C LEU A 45 20.53 -1.76 -7.17
N ARG A 46 20.98 -0.56 -7.57
CA ARG A 46 22.29 -0.05 -7.15
C ARG A 46 22.35 0.18 -5.64
N TRP A 47 21.28 0.72 -5.06
CA TRP A 47 21.17 0.95 -3.63
C TRP A 47 21.29 -0.37 -2.86
N VAL A 48 20.47 -1.37 -3.16
CA VAL A 48 20.45 -2.63 -2.38
C VAL A 48 21.80 -3.36 -2.43
N LEU A 49 22.46 -3.39 -3.59
CA LEU A 49 23.78 -4.01 -3.75
C LEU A 49 24.91 -3.23 -3.06
N ARG A 50 24.79 -1.90 -3.00
CA ARG A 50 25.76 -1.05 -2.29
C ARG A 50 25.64 -1.23 -0.78
N GLU A 51 24.43 -1.21 -0.24
CA GLU A 51 24.18 -1.28 1.20
C GLU A 51 24.37 -2.69 1.77
N HIS A 52 23.93 -3.72 1.05
CA HIS A 52 23.88 -5.10 1.57
C HIS A 52 24.87 -6.06 0.92
N GLY A 53 25.72 -5.54 0.02
CA GLY A 53 26.75 -6.30 -0.68
C GLY A 53 26.23 -7.08 -1.88
N GLU A 54 27.16 -7.70 -2.60
CA GLU A 54 26.92 -8.37 -3.88
C GLU A 54 26.97 -9.92 -3.80
N ASP A 55 27.09 -10.47 -2.60
CA ASP A 55 27.01 -11.91 -2.35
C ASP A 55 25.53 -12.37 -2.46
N ILE A 56 25.15 -12.85 -3.64
CA ILE A 56 23.77 -13.18 -4.04
C ILE A 56 23.73 -14.60 -4.61
N ASP A 57 22.93 -15.48 -3.98
CA ASP A 57 22.80 -16.89 -4.37
C ASP A 57 21.90 -17.09 -5.60
N ALA A 58 20.88 -16.24 -5.79
CA ALA A 58 20.08 -16.21 -7.01
C ALA A 58 19.36 -14.86 -7.20
N ILE A 59 19.04 -14.54 -8.45
CA ILE A 59 18.22 -13.39 -8.82
C ILE A 59 16.82 -13.91 -9.17
N ALA A 60 15.86 -13.66 -8.29
CA ALA A 60 14.46 -13.98 -8.49
C ALA A 60 13.75 -12.84 -9.21
N VAL A 61 12.97 -13.19 -10.23
CA VAL A 61 12.43 -12.20 -11.13
C VAL A 61 10.95 -12.41 -11.37
N ALA A 62 10.15 -11.43 -10.97
CA ALA A 62 8.72 -11.44 -11.21
C ALA A 62 8.39 -11.24 -12.70
N GLY A 63 7.53 -12.10 -13.23
CA GLY A 63 7.04 -12.11 -14.60
C GLY A 63 7.76 -13.10 -15.52
N LEU A 64 6.98 -13.83 -16.32
CA LEU A 64 7.48 -14.80 -17.31
C LEU A 64 7.85 -14.16 -18.65
N TYR A 65 7.12 -13.12 -19.08
CA TYR A 65 7.31 -12.50 -20.40
C TYR A 65 8.15 -11.22 -20.34
N ARG A 66 9.15 -11.11 -21.23
CA ARG A 66 10.05 -9.93 -21.26
C ARG A 66 10.31 -9.37 -22.63
N ARG A 67 10.41 -8.04 -22.68
CA ARG A 67 10.99 -7.31 -23.83
C ARG A 67 12.49 -7.59 -23.89
N LYS A 68 13.03 -7.83 -25.09
CA LYS A 68 14.43 -8.24 -25.31
C LYS A 68 15.48 -7.45 -24.51
N LYS A 69 15.45 -6.11 -24.56
CA LYS A 69 16.42 -5.24 -23.86
C LYS A 69 16.49 -5.46 -22.34
N LEU A 70 15.35 -5.79 -21.72
CA LEU A 70 15.28 -6.08 -20.29
C LEU A 70 15.96 -7.40 -19.95
N ALA A 71 15.71 -8.42 -20.77
CA ALA A 71 16.35 -9.72 -20.59
C ALA A 71 17.87 -9.60 -20.69
N ASP A 72 18.38 -8.71 -21.54
CA ASP A 72 19.81 -8.47 -21.68
C ASP A 72 20.40 -7.80 -20.42
N ALA A 73 19.79 -6.72 -19.89
CA ALA A 73 20.27 -6.04 -18.68
C ALA A 73 20.31 -6.95 -17.44
N LEU A 74 19.30 -7.81 -17.25
CA LEU A 74 19.27 -8.72 -16.11
C LEU A 74 20.18 -9.94 -16.28
N ARG A 75 20.48 -10.35 -17.53
CA ARG A 75 21.54 -11.34 -17.79
C ARG A 75 22.91 -10.77 -17.50
N GLU A 76 23.19 -9.53 -17.93
CA GLU A 76 24.46 -8.87 -17.60
C GLU A 76 24.66 -8.76 -16.09
N LEU A 77 23.58 -8.46 -15.34
CA LEU A 77 23.63 -8.47 -13.87
C LEU A 77 23.89 -9.87 -13.32
N ALA A 78 23.18 -10.89 -13.80
CA ALA A 78 23.34 -12.28 -13.38
C ALA A 78 24.77 -12.78 -13.63
N ASP A 79 25.33 -12.52 -14.82
CA ASP A 79 26.70 -12.89 -15.18
C ASP A 79 27.73 -12.18 -14.29
N ARG A 80 27.49 -10.90 -13.97
CA ARG A 80 28.36 -10.11 -13.10
C ARG A 80 28.34 -10.58 -11.64
N LEU A 81 27.18 -10.99 -11.14
CA LEU A 81 26.99 -11.49 -9.78
C LEU A 81 27.26 -13.00 -9.67
N GLU A 82 27.54 -13.69 -10.78
CA GLU A 82 27.67 -15.15 -10.86
C GLU A 82 26.43 -15.89 -10.30
N ALA A 83 25.26 -15.27 -10.40
CA ALA A 83 24.01 -15.73 -9.78
C ALA A 83 22.99 -16.19 -10.84
N PRO A 84 22.34 -17.36 -10.67
CA PRO A 84 21.31 -17.82 -11.58
C PRO A 84 20.08 -16.91 -11.58
N LEU A 85 19.50 -16.72 -12.76
CA LEU A 85 18.30 -15.92 -12.95
C LEU A 85 17.07 -16.83 -12.99
N ILE A 86 16.16 -16.67 -12.04
CA ILE A 86 14.98 -17.52 -11.85
C ILE A 86 13.72 -16.66 -12.03
N HIS A 87 12.84 -17.10 -12.93
CA HIS A 87 11.58 -16.42 -13.19
C HIS A 87 10.46 -16.98 -12.33
N VAL A 88 9.66 -16.10 -11.73
CA VAL A 88 8.46 -16.41 -10.96
C VAL A 88 7.27 -15.77 -11.65
N GLU A 89 6.19 -16.52 -11.86
CA GLU A 89 4.97 -16.01 -12.49
C GLU A 89 4.37 -14.86 -11.66
N HIS A 90 3.82 -13.84 -12.33
CA HIS A 90 3.33 -12.60 -11.71
C HIS A 90 2.39 -12.83 -10.54
N HIS A 91 1.35 -13.66 -10.71
CA HIS A 91 0.41 -13.97 -9.65
C HIS A 91 0.96 -14.93 -8.60
N GLU A 92 1.91 -15.80 -8.96
CA GLU A 92 2.66 -16.59 -7.97
C GLU A 92 3.52 -15.68 -7.08
N ALA A 93 4.13 -14.63 -7.62
CA ALA A 93 4.87 -13.63 -6.84
C ALA A 93 3.92 -12.82 -5.94
N HIS A 94 2.76 -12.37 -6.43
CA HIS A 94 1.73 -11.77 -5.57
C HIS A 94 1.29 -12.71 -4.44
N ALA A 95 1.03 -13.98 -4.75
CA ALA A 95 0.61 -14.95 -3.75
C ALA A 95 1.72 -15.21 -2.72
N ALA A 96 2.97 -15.32 -3.19
CA ALA A 96 4.12 -15.55 -2.32
C ALA A 96 4.37 -14.36 -1.39
N SER A 97 4.24 -13.12 -1.86
CA SER A 97 4.40 -11.94 -1.00
C SER A 97 3.34 -11.92 0.10
N ALA A 98 2.09 -12.29 -0.18
CA ALA A 98 1.05 -12.36 0.83
C ALA A 98 1.23 -13.54 1.80
N TYR A 99 1.46 -14.75 1.28
CA TYR A 99 1.55 -15.96 2.10
C TYR A 99 2.74 -15.88 3.06
N TYR A 100 3.94 -15.68 2.52
CA TYR A 100 5.19 -15.72 3.28
C TYR A 100 5.39 -14.50 4.19
N THR A 101 4.51 -13.49 4.16
CA THR A 101 4.54 -12.39 5.14
C THR A 101 3.36 -12.40 6.10
N SER A 102 2.39 -13.30 5.93
CA SER A 102 1.16 -13.34 6.73
C SER A 102 1.35 -13.90 8.14
N GLY A 103 2.35 -14.78 8.33
CA GLY A 103 2.50 -15.58 9.54
C GLY A 103 1.51 -16.74 9.67
N PHE A 104 0.72 -17.05 8.64
CA PHE A 104 -0.19 -18.20 8.66
C PHE A 104 0.53 -19.50 8.29
N ASP A 105 0.38 -20.52 9.13
CA ASP A 105 0.85 -21.88 8.80
C ASP A 105 0.04 -22.51 7.66
N ARG A 106 -1.27 -22.23 7.65
CA ARG A 106 -2.24 -22.67 6.63
C ARG A 106 -3.21 -21.54 6.33
N CYS A 107 -3.41 -21.25 5.05
CA CYS A 107 -4.36 -20.24 4.58
C CYS A 107 -4.78 -20.49 3.13
N LEU A 108 -5.81 -19.78 2.70
CA LEU A 108 -5.99 -19.49 1.28
C LEU A 108 -5.20 -18.22 0.94
N THR A 109 -4.45 -18.26 -0.15
CA THR A 109 -3.93 -17.04 -0.74
C THR A 109 -4.70 -16.71 -2.00
N ILE A 110 -5.34 -15.55 -2.02
CA ILE A 110 -6.10 -15.06 -3.17
C ILE A 110 -5.35 -13.85 -3.72
N THR A 111 -5.23 -13.74 -5.03
CA THR A 111 -4.68 -12.55 -5.68
C THR A 111 -5.72 -11.97 -6.62
N VAL A 112 -5.97 -10.67 -6.61
CA VAL A 112 -6.86 -10.01 -7.58
C VAL A 112 -6.17 -8.74 -8.09
N ASP A 113 -5.90 -8.70 -9.39
CA ASP A 113 -5.11 -7.66 -10.05
C ASP A 113 -5.71 -7.30 -11.42
N ALA A 114 -5.16 -6.30 -12.09
CA ALA A 114 -5.58 -5.97 -13.45
C ALA A 114 -5.15 -7.07 -14.45
N ALA A 115 -3.84 -7.33 -14.56
CA ALA A 115 -3.30 -8.36 -15.43
C ALA A 115 -1.84 -8.70 -15.09
N GLY A 116 -1.48 -9.98 -15.15
CA GLY A 116 -0.10 -10.47 -15.03
C GLY A 116 0.05 -11.85 -15.66
N ASP A 117 1.03 -12.03 -16.55
CA ASP A 117 1.32 -13.30 -17.24
C ASP A 117 0.10 -14.06 -17.83
N GLY A 118 -0.95 -13.32 -18.23
CA GLY A 118 -2.18 -13.86 -18.82
C GLY A 118 -3.33 -14.11 -17.82
N LEU A 119 -3.14 -13.78 -16.55
CA LEU A 119 -4.12 -13.94 -15.47
C LEU A 119 -4.53 -12.58 -14.90
N SER A 120 -5.66 -12.54 -14.19
CA SER A 120 -6.10 -11.39 -13.36
C SER A 120 -6.38 -11.78 -11.92
N ALA A 121 -6.65 -13.06 -11.65
CA ALA A 121 -6.78 -13.55 -10.29
C ALA A 121 -6.31 -15.01 -10.18
N THR A 122 -5.88 -15.38 -8.98
CA THR A 122 -5.48 -16.76 -8.65
C THR A 122 -5.87 -17.09 -7.23
N VAL A 123 -6.08 -18.38 -6.97
CA VAL A 123 -6.33 -18.91 -5.62
C VAL A 123 -5.36 -20.05 -5.36
N TRP A 124 -4.77 -20.03 -4.18
CA TRP A 124 -3.78 -20.99 -3.72
C TRP A 124 -4.20 -21.55 -2.37
N VAL A 125 -3.97 -22.84 -2.19
CA VAL A 125 -3.99 -23.47 -0.87
C VAL A 125 -2.54 -23.52 -0.41
N CYS A 126 -2.25 -22.85 0.69
CA CYS A 126 -0.92 -22.72 1.25
C CYS A 126 -0.87 -23.43 2.60
N GLU A 127 0.11 -24.31 2.80
CA GLU A 127 0.27 -25.06 4.04
C GLU A 127 1.73 -25.45 4.22
N LYS A 128 2.29 -25.18 5.40
CA LYS A 128 3.66 -25.59 5.79
C LYS A 128 4.72 -25.18 4.74
N GLY A 129 4.68 -23.92 4.33
CA GLY A 129 5.62 -23.31 3.41
C GLY A 129 5.40 -23.67 1.93
N ASP A 130 4.55 -24.64 1.61
CA ASP A 130 4.19 -24.98 0.23
C ASP A 130 2.95 -24.22 -0.25
N MET A 131 2.86 -24.02 -1.57
CA MET A 131 1.79 -23.29 -2.23
C MET A 131 1.30 -24.07 -3.45
N ARG A 132 0.00 -24.39 -3.46
CA ARG A 132 -0.64 -25.10 -4.58
C ARG A 132 -1.77 -24.28 -5.18
N ARG A 133 -1.63 -23.86 -6.44
CA ARG A 133 -2.68 -23.15 -7.18
C ARG A 133 -3.87 -24.06 -7.45
N VAL A 134 -5.07 -23.57 -7.17
CA VAL A 134 -6.33 -24.30 -7.30
C VAL A 134 -7.36 -23.62 -8.19
N ALA A 135 -7.22 -22.31 -8.42
CA ALA A 135 -8.04 -21.59 -9.38
C ALA A 135 -7.26 -20.46 -10.05
N THR A 136 -7.71 -20.07 -11.23
CA THR A 136 -7.16 -18.98 -12.04
C THR A 136 -8.30 -18.27 -12.76
N VAL A 137 -8.18 -16.96 -12.92
CA VAL A 137 -9.05 -16.11 -13.72
C VAL A 137 -8.20 -15.47 -14.82
N SER A 138 -8.69 -15.49 -16.05
CA SER A 138 -8.02 -14.89 -17.21
C SER A 138 -7.91 -13.37 -17.06
N TYR A 139 -6.86 -12.77 -17.62
CA TYR A 139 -6.75 -11.30 -17.67
C TYR A 139 -7.93 -10.61 -18.40
N ARG A 140 -8.67 -11.37 -19.22
CA ARG A 140 -9.87 -10.87 -19.92
C ARG A 140 -11.07 -10.69 -19.01
N ASP A 141 -11.09 -11.36 -17.88
CA ASP A 141 -12.18 -11.37 -16.89
C ASP A 141 -11.80 -10.56 -15.64
N SER A 142 -11.10 -9.44 -15.83
CA SER A 142 -10.41 -8.73 -14.75
C SER A 142 -11.32 -7.76 -14.00
N LEU A 143 -11.48 -7.97 -12.68
CA LEU A 143 -12.08 -6.99 -11.77
C LEU A 143 -11.23 -5.72 -11.64
N GLY A 144 -9.91 -5.85 -11.76
CA GLY A 144 -9.00 -4.70 -11.79
C GLY A 144 -9.22 -3.83 -13.03
N ASP A 145 -9.33 -4.44 -14.22
CA ASP A 145 -9.62 -3.71 -15.46
C ASP A 145 -11.02 -3.09 -15.44
N PHE A 146 -12.04 -3.79 -14.91
CA PHE A 146 -13.36 -3.20 -14.69
C PHE A 146 -13.29 -1.90 -13.89
N TYR A 147 -12.62 -1.93 -12.73
CA TYR A 147 -12.55 -0.77 -11.86
C TYR A 147 -11.71 0.37 -12.47
N ALA A 148 -10.63 0.03 -13.19
CA ALA A 148 -9.82 0.97 -13.95
C ALA A 148 -10.62 1.61 -15.11
N ASN A 149 -11.47 0.85 -15.79
CA ASN A 149 -12.33 1.34 -16.88
C ASN A 149 -13.36 2.36 -16.36
N VAL A 150 -13.98 2.11 -15.19
CA VAL A 150 -14.87 3.10 -14.56
C VAL A 150 -14.08 4.33 -14.07
N THR A 151 -12.89 4.13 -13.51
CA THR A 151 -11.99 5.22 -13.14
C THR A 151 -11.69 6.13 -14.33
N GLN A 152 -11.46 5.56 -15.51
CA GLN A 152 -11.32 6.31 -16.76
C GLN A 152 -12.64 6.98 -17.19
N MET A 153 -13.80 6.37 -16.93
CA MET A 153 -15.11 7.00 -17.21
C MET A 153 -15.30 8.30 -16.43
N LEU A 154 -14.85 8.32 -15.17
CA LEU A 154 -14.89 9.47 -14.25
C LEU A 154 -13.90 10.59 -14.58
N GLY A 155 -13.05 10.38 -15.60
CA GLY A 155 -12.03 11.33 -16.04
C GLY A 155 -10.69 11.22 -15.31
N TYR A 156 -10.49 10.16 -14.53
CA TYR A 156 -9.25 9.91 -13.79
C TYR A 156 -8.28 9.02 -14.58
N GLN A 157 -7.02 8.95 -14.12
CA GLN A 157 -5.99 8.14 -14.77
C GLN A 157 -6.09 6.67 -14.31
N PRO A 158 -6.36 5.70 -15.22
CA PRO A 158 -6.38 4.29 -14.87
C PRO A 158 -4.98 3.79 -14.47
N MET A 159 -4.95 2.75 -13.63
CA MET A 159 -3.78 2.17 -12.97
C MET A 159 -3.04 3.13 -12.03
N LYS A 160 -3.73 4.14 -11.50
CA LYS A 160 -3.14 5.17 -10.64
C LYS A 160 -4.16 5.82 -9.70
N ASP A 161 -5.33 6.18 -10.22
CA ASP A 161 -6.32 7.00 -9.51
C ASP A 161 -7.55 6.20 -9.04
N GLU A 162 -7.50 4.87 -9.03
CA GLU A 162 -8.58 4.00 -8.52
C GLU A 162 -8.94 4.34 -7.06
N GLY A 163 -7.95 4.77 -6.26
CA GLY A 163 -8.20 5.27 -4.91
C GLY A 163 -9.12 6.50 -4.89
N LYS A 164 -9.09 7.38 -5.90
CA LYS A 164 -10.01 8.52 -6.01
C LYS A 164 -11.42 8.06 -6.33
N THR A 165 -11.58 7.06 -7.19
CA THR A 165 -12.88 6.42 -7.46
C THR A 165 -13.48 5.85 -6.18
N MET A 166 -12.67 5.14 -5.38
CA MET A 166 -13.09 4.60 -4.09
C MET A 166 -13.52 5.69 -3.10
N CYS A 167 -12.79 6.81 -3.02
CA CYS A 167 -13.16 7.92 -2.13
C CYS A 167 -14.46 8.61 -2.61
N LEU A 168 -14.57 8.88 -3.91
CA LEU A 168 -15.74 9.52 -4.51
C LEU A 168 -17.02 8.68 -4.31
N ALA A 169 -16.89 7.35 -4.28
CA ALA A 169 -18.00 6.43 -4.05
C ALA A 169 -18.75 6.68 -2.73
N ALA A 170 -18.10 7.23 -1.70
CA ALA A 170 -18.74 7.55 -0.42
C ALA A 170 -19.75 8.71 -0.51
N TYR A 171 -19.65 9.54 -1.56
CA TYR A 171 -20.52 10.69 -1.78
C TYR A 171 -21.73 10.37 -2.67
N GLY A 172 -21.77 9.16 -3.25
CA GLY A 172 -22.82 8.73 -4.16
C GLY A 172 -23.77 7.71 -3.57
N ARG A 173 -24.78 7.37 -4.37
CA ARG A 173 -25.71 6.27 -4.11
C ARG A 173 -25.59 5.25 -5.24
N PRO A 174 -25.36 3.96 -4.92
CA PRO A 174 -25.35 2.94 -5.96
C PRO A 174 -26.72 2.82 -6.60
N ASP A 175 -26.73 2.61 -7.92
CA ASP A 175 -27.94 2.41 -8.72
C ASP A 175 -28.17 0.91 -8.98
N ASP A 176 -29.33 0.40 -8.59
CA ASP A 176 -29.63 -1.04 -8.65
C ASP A 176 -29.80 -1.53 -10.10
N ASP A 177 -30.42 -0.74 -10.98
CA ASP A 177 -30.63 -1.10 -12.39
C ASP A 177 -29.30 -1.14 -13.15
N ALA A 178 -28.38 -0.21 -12.87
CA ALA A 178 -27.04 -0.20 -13.42
C ALA A 178 -26.19 -1.37 -12.90
N MET A 179 -26.34 -1.77 -11.64
CA MET A 179 -25.68 -2.97 -11.11
C MET A 179 -26.22 -4.26 -11.75
N GLU A 180 -27.55 -4.37 -11.92
CA GLU A 180 -28.15 -5.50 -12.62
C GLU A 180 -27.65 -5.58 -14.07
N TRP A 181 -27.51 -4.44 -14.75
CA TRP A 181 -26.91 -4.38 -16.08
C TRP A 181 -25.44 -4.86 -16.07
N LEU A 182 -24.62 -4.42 -15.11
CA LEU A 182 -23.22 -4.87 -15.00
C LEU A 182 -23.14 -6.40 -14.84
N GLU A 183 -23.99 -6.97 -13.98
CA GLU A 183 -24.01 -8.40 -13.69
C GLU A 183 -24.44 -9.25 -14.91
N ASN A 184 -25.40 -8.76 -15.68
CA ASN A 184 -25.94 -9.48 -16.84
C ASN A 184 -25.09 -9.29 -18.11
N GLU A 185 -24.55 -8.10 -18.35
CA GLU A 185 -24.01 -7.70 -19.66
C GLU A 185 -22.50 -7.45 -19.66
N TYR A 186 -21.86 -7.27 -18.49
CA TYR A 186 -20.45 -6.90 -18.43
C TYR A 186 -19.60 -7.86 -17.60
N ILE A 187 -19.68 -7.82 -16.27
CA ILE A 187 -18.77 -8.59 -15.40
C ILE A 187 -19.50 -9.10 -14.15
N ARG A 188 -19.32 -10.38 -13.83
CA ARG A 188 -19.89 -11.03 -12.64
C ARG A 188 -18.99 -12.14 -12.13
N VAL A 189 -19.37 -12.77 -11.02
CA VAL A 189 -18.77 -14.02 -10.55
C VAL A 189 -19.73 -15.17 -10.73
N GLU A 190 -19.30 -16.23 -11.42
CA GLU A 190 -20.03 -17.48 -11.54
C GLU A 190 -19.18 -18.62 -11.00
N LYS A 191 -19.69 -19.35 -9.99
CA LYS A 191 -19.04 -20.57 -9.43
C LYS A 191 -17.55 -20.35 -9.06
N GLY A 192 -17.25 -19.22 -8.42
CA GLY A 192 -15.88 -18.91 -7.97
C GLY A 192 -14.92 -18.46 -9.08
N THR A 193 -15.40 -18.14 -10.28
CA THR A 193 -14.59 -17.45 -11.28
C THR A 193 -15.25 -16.14 -11.68
N VAL A 194 -14.44 -15.12 -11.94
CA VAL A 194 -14.93 -13.90 -12.59
C VAL A 194 -15.18 -14.23 -14.06
N VAL A 195 -16.24 -13.67 -14.62
CA VAL A 195 -16.63 -13.81 -16.03
C VAL A 195 -16.92 -12.43 -16.58
N ASN A 196 -16.23 -12.06 -17.66
CA ASN A 196 -16.55 -10.89 -18.46
C ASN A 196 -17.45 -11.31 -19.64
N GLU A 197 -18.76 -11.13 -19.46
CA GLU A 197 -19.80 -11.48 -20.43
C GLU A 197 -19.64 -10.75 -21.76
N SER A 198 -19.18 -9.51 -21.72
CA SER A 198 -18.98 -8.71 -22.93
C SER A 198 -17.82 -9.26 -23.77
N GLY A 199 -16.84 -9.93 -23.14
CA GLY A 199 -15.58 -10.35 -23.75
C GLY A 199 -14.66 -9.21 -24.21
N LEU A 200 -15.05 -7.95 -23.96
CA LEU A 200 -14.35 -6.72 -24.35
C LEU A 200 -13.33 -6.33 -23.28
N ILE A 201 -12.20 -5.77 -23.71
CA ILE A 201 -11.10 -5.34 -22.83
C ILE A 201 -10.61 -3.94 -23.21
N SER A 202 -9.92 -3.27 -22.29
CA SER A 202 -9.25 -2.00 -22.56
C SER A 202 -10.20 -0.94 -23.17
N GLY A 203 -9.77 -0.19 -24.20
CA GLY A 203 -10.57 0.90 -24.77
C GLY A 203 -11.91 0.46 -25.41
N GLU A 204 -12.09 -0.81 -25.76
CA GLU A 204 -13.39 -1.32 -26.21
C GLU A 204 -14.37 -1.46 -25.04
N ALA A 205 -13.91 -1.97 -23.90
CA ALA A 205 -14.72 -2.05 -22.69
C ALA A 205 -15.18 -0.66 -22.22
N VAL A 206 -14.29 0.34 -22.23
CA VAL A 206 -14.67 1.72 -21.87
C VAL A 206 -15.75 2.27 -22.80
N ARG A 207 -15.66 2.02 -24.12
CA ARG A 207 -16.70 2.46 -25.08
C ARG A 207 -18.03 1.76 -24.81
N PHE A 208 -18.00 0.47 -24.49
CA PHE A 208 -19.18 -0.31 -24.17
C PHE A 208 -19.87 0.19 -22.89
N LEU A 209 -19.10 0.41 -21.82
CA LEU A 209 -19.63 0.99 -20.57
C LEU A 209 -20.20 2.40 -20.78
N ARG A 210 -19.59 3.21 -21.65
CA ARG A 210 -20.13 4.54 -22.03
C ARG A 210 -21.40 4.50 -22.88
N SER A 211 -21.80 3.33 -23.37
CA SER A 211 -23.07 3.11 -24.08
C SER A 211 -24.14 2.43 -23.21
N SER A 212 -23.88 2.30 -21.91
CA SER A 212 -24.74 1.62 -20.93
C SER A 212 -25.44 2.61 -19.99
N PRO A 213 -26.36 2.16 -19.12
CA PRO A 213 -26.96 3.00 -18.08
C PRO A 213 -25.95 3.73 -17.18
N LEU A 214 -24.73 3.20 -17.03
CA LEU A 214 -23.67 3.84 -16.23
C LEU A 214 -23.28 5.23 -16.75
N ALA A 215 -23.46 5.50 -18.05
CA ALA A 215 -23.08 6.78 -18.65
C ALA A 215 -24.02 7.93 -18.25
N GLU A 216 -25.24 7.61 -17.82
CA GLU A 216 -26.27 8.57 -17.43
C GLU A 216 -26.21 8.92 -15.93
N LEU A 217 -25.41 8.18 -15.15
CA LEU A 217 -25.28 8.39 -13.71
C LEU A 217 -24.45 9.65 -13.41
N PRO A 218 -24.81 10.40 -12.34
CA PRO A 218 -23.91 11.37 -11.72
C PRO A 218 -22.56 10.73 -11.38
N ARG A 219 -21.49 11.54 -11.29
CA ARG A 219 -20.12 11.03 -11.09
C ARG A 219 -19.99 10.24 -9.78
N GLU A 220 -20.60 10.76 -8.73
CA GLU A 220 -20.64 10.17 -7.40
C GLU A 220 -21.39 8.83 -7.42
N ASP A 221 -22.56 8.80 -8.05
CA ASP A 221 -23.39 7.59 -8.17
C ASP A 221 -22.73 6.53 -9.06
N LEU A 222 -22.04 6.93 -10.14
CA LEU A 222 -21.22 6.03 -10.96
C LEU A 222 -20.11 5.37 -10.13
N ALA A 223 -19.39 6.17 -9.34
CA ALA A 223 -18.36 5.65 -8.44
C ALA A 223 -18.94 4.71 -7.38
N ALA A 224 -20.06 5.09 -6.75
CA ALA A 224 -20.76 4.28 -5.74
C ALA A 224 -21.28 2.95 -6.32
N THR A 225 -21.85 2.98 -7.52
CA THR A 225 -22.35 1.81 -8.24
C THR A 225 -21.21 0.85 -8.58
N ALA A 226 -20.10 1.34 -9.13
CA ALA A 226 -18.95 0.51 -9.46
C ALA A 226 -18.24 -0.05 -8.23
N GLN A 227 -18.11 0.75 -7.16
CA GLN A 227 -17.59 0.30 -5.87
C GLN A 227 -18.45 -0.82 -5.30
N ARG A 228 -19.78 -0.65 -5.28
CA ARG A 228 -20.69 -1.69 -4.77
C ARG A 228 -20.64 -2.96 -5.60
N HIS A 229 -20.56 -2.85 -6.93
CA HIS A 229 -20.46 -4.00 -7.81
C HIS A 229 -19.14 -4.75 -7.63
N LEU A 230 -18.01 -4.05 -7.50
CA LEU A 230 -16.70 -4.64 -7.19
C LEU A 230 -16.76 -5.41 -5.87
N GLU A 231 -17.33 -4.81 -4.82
CA GLU A 231 -17.48 -5.44 -3.51
C GLU A 231 -18.29 -6.72 -3.57
N ARG A 232 -19.41 -6.74 -4.31
CA ARG A 232 -20.23 -7.95 -4.53
C ARG A 232 -19.42 -9.05 -5.20
N CYS A 233 -18.74 -8.72 -6.31
CA CYS A 233 -17.90 -9.69 -7.02
C CYS A 233 -16.79 -10.26 -6.12
N LEU A 234 -16.10 -9.42 -5.34
CA LEU A 234 -15.07 -9.88 -4.41
C LEU A 234 -15.65 -10.77 -3.32
N LEU A 235 -16.79 -10.41 -2.73
CA LEU A 235 -17.49 -11.23 -1.74
C LEU A 235 -17.84 -12.61 -2.31
N ASP A 236 -18.42 -12.66 -3.51
CA ASP A 236 -18.82 -13.92 -4.16
C ASP A 236 -17.60 -14.80 -4.49
N LEU A 237 -16.52 -14.20 -5.00
CA LEU A 237 -15.27 -14.90 -5.31
C LEU A 237 -14.66 -15.51 -4.04
N PHE A 238 -14.50 -14.70 -2.99
CA PHE A 238 -13.88 -15.13 -1.74
C PHE A 238 -14.76 -16.15 -1.02
N ALA A 239 -16.07 -15.89 -0.88
CA ALA A 239 -17.01 -16.79 -0.22
C ALA A 239 -16.97 -18.19 -0.83
N HIS A 240 -17.02 -18.28 -2.17
CA HIS A 240 -16.95 -19.56 -2.87
C HIS A 240 -15.71 -20.38 -2.48
N HIS A 241 -14.53 -19.75 -2.51
CA HIS A 241 -13.28 -20.47 -2.23
C HIS A 241 -13.08 -20.78 -0.74
N ILE A 242 -13.48 -19.87 0.15
CA ILE A 242 -13.48 -20.09 1.60
C ILE A 242 -14.37 -21.28 1.97
N GLU A 243 -15.57 -21.35 1.41
CA GLU A 243 -16.49 -22.47 1.62
C GLU A 243 -15.94 -23.78 1.04
N ALA A 244 -15.41 -23.74 -0.19
CA ALA A 244 -14.88 -24.92 -0.87
C ALA A 244 -13.70 -25.57 -0.13
N TRP A 245 -12.84 -24.77 0.52
CA TRP A 245 -11.65 -25.24 1.22
C TRP A 245 -11.78 -25.28 2.74
N ASN A 246 -12.88 -24.76 3.29
CA ASN A 246 -13.13 -24.62 4.72
C ASN A 246 -11.92 -24.01 5.45
N GLU A 247 -11.50 -22.83 4.98
CA GLU A 247 -10.34 -22.11 5.50
C GLU A 247 -10.70 -20.65 5.76
N LYS A 248 -10.37 -20.17 6.96
CA LYS A 248 -10.72 -18.83 7.44
C LYS A 248 -9.53 -17.89 7.51
N ASN A 249 -8.31 -18.41 7.43
CA ASN A 249 -7.12 -17.59 7.24
C ASN A 249 -6.97 -17.28 5.75
N VAL A 250 -6.94 -15.99 5.40
CA VAL A 250 -6.83 -15.53 4.02
C VAL A 250 -5.70 -14.52 3.91
N ALA A 251 -4.72 -14.82 3.07
CA ALA A 251 -3.70 -13.87 2.64
C ALA A 251 -4.10 -13.28 1.28
N TYR A 252 -3.98 -11.96 1.11
CA TYR A 252 -4.48 -11.23 -0.05
C TYR A 252 -3.46 -10.25 -0.63
N ALA A 253 -3.27 -10.29 -1.95
CA ALA A 253 -2.47 -9.34 -2.73
C ALA A 253 -3.06 -9.10 -4.13
N GLY A 254 -2.37 -8.34 -4.96
CA GLY A 254 -2.83 -7.81 -6.24
C GLY A 254 -3.37 -6.37 -6.10
N GLY A 255 -3.38 -5.62 -7.21
CA GLY A 255 -3.73 -4.19 -7.18
C GLY A 255 -5.12 -3.88 -6.61
N VAL A 256 -6.08 -4.81 -6.73
CA VAL A 256 -7.44 -4.64 -6.19
C VAL A 256 -7.46 -4.72 -4.66
N ALA A 257 -6.47 -5.36 -4.04
CA ALA A 257 -6.33 -5.40 -2.58
C ALA A 257 -6.01 -4.03 -1.96
N ALA A 258 -5.71 -3.00 -2.77
CA ALA A 258 -5.61 -1.62 -2.30
C ALA A 258 -6.97 -1.01 -1.93
N ASN A 259 -8.08 -1.66 -2.28
CA ASN A 259 -9.44 -1.23 -1.94
C ASN A 259 -9.78 -1.59 -0.49
N VAL A 260 -9.43 -0.68 0.43
CA VAL A 260 -9.52 -0.93 1.87
C VAL A 260 -10.95 -1.13 2.39
N VAL A 261 -11.94 -0.56 1.68
CA VAL A 261 -13.37 -0.71 2.02
C VAL A 261 -13.86 -2.10 1.63
N ALA A 262 -13.42 -2.63 0.47
CA ALA A 262 -13.68 -4.01 0.11
C ALA A 262 -13.03 -4.98 1.10
N ASN A 263 -11.80 -4.71 1.54
CA ASN A 263 -11.10 -5.55 2.53
C ASN A 263 -11.85 -5.62 3.86
N MET A 264 -12.35 -4.48 4.36
CA MET A 264 -13.22 -4.42 5.54
C MET A 264 -14.44 -5.33 5.37
N LYS A 265 -15.15 -5.21 4.24
CA LYS A 265 -16.35 -6.00 3.95
C LYS A 265 -16.05 -7.49 3.83
N LEU A 266 -14.94 -7.88 3.19
CA LEU A 266 -14.51 -9.27 3.10
C LEU A 266 -14.32 -9.86 4.50
N ARG A 267 -13.56 -9.17 5.37
CA ARG A 267 -13.32 -9.61 6.75
C ARG A 267 -14.61 -9.77 7.53
N GLU A 268 -15.46 -8.74 7.54
CA GLU A 268 -16.67 -8.70 8.36
C GLU A 268 -17.76 -9.65 7.86
N ARG A 269 -18.02 -9.67 6.55
CA ARG A 269 -19.13 -10.46 5.98
C ARG A 269 -18.80 -11.95 5.90
N LEU A 270 -17.52 -12.30 5.70
CA LEU A 270 -17.10 -13.69 5.57
C LEU A 270 -16.55 -14.27 6.88
N ASN A 271 -16.38 -13.43 7.91
CA ASN A 271 -15.82 -13.77 9.21
C ASN A 271 -14.50 -14.55 9.05
N ILE A 272 -13.51 -13.88 8.43
CA ILE A 272 -12.18 -14.42 8.13
C ILE A 272 -11.10 -13.64 8.87
N ASP A 273 -9.97 -14.30 9.11
CA ASP A 273 -8.72 -13.63 9.45
C ASP A 273 -8.03 -13.22 8.14
N LEU A 274 -7.97 -11.92 7.87
CA LEU A 274 -7.54 -11.37 6.59
C LEU A 274 -6.20 -10.63 6.77
N PHE A 275 -5.16 -11.14 6.12
CA PHE A 275 -3.89 -10.46 5.96
C PHE A 275 -3.77 -9.90 4.54
N VAL A 276 -3.58 -8.59 4.41
CA VAL A 276 -3.31 -7.93 3.13
C VAL A 276 -1.86 -7.52 3.10
N HIS A 277 -1.11 -7.97 2.09
CA HIS A 277 0.30 -7.60 1.95
C HIS A 277 0.46 -6.07 1.84
N PRO A 278 1.38 -5.42 2.58
CA PRO A 278 1.43 -3.95 2.65
C PRO A 278 1.65 -3.27 1.30
N ASN A 279 2.56 -3.82 0.49
CA ASN A 279 2.79 -3.39 -0.88
C ASN A 279 1.99 -4.28 -1.86
N MET A 280 0.68 -4.34 -1.67
CA MET A 280 -0.19 -5.35 -2.30
C MET A 280 -0.16 -5.37 -3.84
N GLY A 281 0.13 -4.24 -4.49
CA GLY A 281 0.17 -4.12 -5.94
C GLY A 281 1.48 -4.61 -6.54
N ASP A 282 1.73 -4.24 -7.79
CA ASP A 282 2.94 -4.65 -8.52
C ASP A 282 4.25 -4.30 -7.79
N GLY A 283 4.23 -3.27 -6.95
CA GLY A 283 5.37 -2.91 -6.12
C GLY A 283 5.84 -4.03 -5.17
N GLY A 284 4.95 -4.95 -4.79
CA GLY A 284 5.16 -6.15 -3.97
C GLY A 284 5.88 -7.31 -4.65
N LEU A 285 5.94 -7.30 -5.98
CA LEU A 285 6.29 -8.49 -6.77
C LEU A 285 7.76 -8.91 -6.61
N ALA A 286 8.66 -7.96 -6.43
CA ALA A 286 10.08 -8.25 -6.23
C ALA A 286 10.28 -9.10 -4.96
N LEU A 287 9.63 -8.70 -3.86
CA LEU A 287 9.67 -9.42 -2.59
C LEU A 287 9.04 -10.81 -2.72
N GLY A 288 7.86 -10.89 -3.32
CA GLY A 288 7.17 -12.16 -3.54
C GLY A 288 7.99 -13.15 -4.36
N ALA A 289 8.65 -12.69 -5.43
CA ALA A 289 9.53 -13.53 -6.23
C ALA A 289 10.73 -14.05 -5.41
N ALA A 290 11.37 -13.19 -4.60
CA ALA A 290 12.49 -13.58 -3.75
C ALA A 290 12.09 -14.63 -2.71
N LEU A 291 11.00 -14.37 -1.98
CA LEU A 291 10.46 -15.30 -0.98
C LEU A 291 10.08 -16.64 -1.61
N ARG A 292 9.52 -16.64 -2.83
CA ARG A 292 9.16 -17.87 -3.53
C ARG A 292 10.38 -18.71 -3.89
N VAL A 293 11.42 -18.10 -4.45
CA VAL A 293 12.66 -18.80 -4.80
C VAL A 293 13.33 -19.34 -3.54
N TRP A 294 13.37 -18.55 -2.46
CA TRP A 294 13.87 -19.01 -1.17
C TRP A 294 13.09 -20.21 -0.64
N ALA A 295 11.76 -20.13 -0.60
CA ALA A 295 10.93 -21.20 -0.08
C ALA A 295 11.04 -22.50 -0.91
N LEU A 296 11.13 -22.39 -2.24
CA LEU A 296 11.33 -23.56 -3.10
C LEU A 296 12.66 -24.27 -2.83
N HIS A 297 13.73 -23.51 -2.55
CA HIS A 297 15.01 -24.08 -2.15
C HIS A 297 14.92 -24.79 -0.79
N GLU A 298 14.30 -24.16 0.21
CA GLU A 298 14.10 -24.78 1.53
C GLU A 298 13.33 -26.10 1.43
N LEU A 299 12.26 -26.14 0.64
CA LEU A 299 11.49 -27.36 0.39
C LEU A 299 12.31 -28.43 -0.33
N ALA A 300 13.15 -28.05 -1.29
CA ALA A 300 14.04 -28.98 -2.01
C ALA A 300 15.08 -29.63 -1.07
N GLU A 301 15.52 -28.89 -0.05
CA GLU A 301 16.41 -29.37 1.00
C GLU A 301 15.70 -30.13 2.13
N GLY A 302 14.38 -30.34 2.01
CA GLY A 302 13.56 -31.04 3.00
C GLY A 302 13.28 -30.23 4.27
N ARG A 303 13.45 -28.89 4.20
CA ARG A 303 13.08 -27.94 5.26
C ARG A 303 11.68 -27.38 5.01
N THR A 304 11.08 -26.79 6.05
CA THR A 304 9.77 -26.15 5.98
C THR A 304 9.97 -24.63 6.00
N PRO A 305 9.71 -23.92 4.87
CA PRO A 305 9.75 -22.46 4.86
C PRO A 305 8.72 -21.92 5.85
N SER A 306 9.18 -21.13 6.82
CA SER A 306 8.34 -20.52 7.84
C SER A 306 8.88 -19.12 8.20
N PRO A 307 8.87 -18.19 7.24
CA PRO A 307 9.31 -16.81 7.50
C PRO A 307 8.43 -16.15 8.55
N PRO A 308 8.96 -15.20 9.34
CA PRO A 308 8.18 -14.49 10.34
C PRO A 308 7.06 -13.66 9.69
N ARG A 309 6.00 -13.41 10.46
CA ARG A 309 4.97 -12.43 10.07
C ARG A 309 5.65 -11.07 9.88
N MET A 310 5.26 -10.35 8.84
CA MET A 310 5.74 -8.99 8.64
C MET A 310 5.07 -8.07 9.67
N GLU A 311 5.89 -7.49 10.55
CA GLU A 311 5.45 -6.58 11.62
C GLU A 311 5.67 -5.11 11.24
N HIS A 312 6.62 -4.81 10.37
CA HIS A 312 6.89 -3.47 9.85
C HIS A 312 7.33 -3.49 8.38
N VAL A 313 7.42 -2.30 7.79
CA VAL A 313 7.88 -2.11 6.40
C VAL A 313 9.07 -1.15 6.28
N TYR A 314 9.75 -0.82 7.38
CA TYR A 314 10.96 -0.01 7.38
C TYR A 314 12.14 -0.76 6.73
N LEU A 315 12.14 -0.82 5.40
CA LEU A 315 12.98 -1.71 4.59
C LEU A 315 13.74 -0.96 3.49
N GLY A 316 13.50 0.33 3.30
CA GLY A 316 14.20 1.14 2.30
C GLY A 316 15.39 1.91 2.88
N PRO A 317 15.93 2.90 2.14
CA PRO A 317 17.08 3.69 2.60
C PRO A 317 16.83 4.40 3.95
N SER A 318 17.85 4.43 4.79
CA SER A 318 17.98 5.25 6.00
C SER A 318 19.13 6.24 5.85
N TYR A 319 19.12 7.29 6.67
CA TYR A 319 20.17 8.30 6.74
C TYR A 319 20.51 8.52 8.22
N ASP A 320 21.79 8.66 8.54
CA ASP A 320 22.20 8.97 9.91
C ASP A 320 22.20 10.48 10.20
N GLU A 321 22.35 10.82 11.48
CA GLU A 321 22.36 12.22 11.97
C GLU A 321 23.49 13.04 11.29
N ASP A 322 24.68 12.46 11.12
CA ASP A 322 25.84 13.10 10.48
C ASP A 322 25.61 13.37 8.97
N GLU A 323 24.90 12.48 8.28
CA GLU A 323 24.46 12.68 6.90
C GLU A 323 23.43 13.80 6.79
N VAL A 324 22.44 13.82 7.68
CA VAL A 324 21.39 14.84 7.70
C VAL A 324 21.96 16.21 8.03
N GLU A 325 22.80 16.35 9.05
CA GLU A 325 23.42 17.61 9.45
C GLU A 325 24.19 18.24 8.28
N ARG A 326 25.02 17.44 7.59
CA ARG A 326 25.76 17.90 6.41
C ARG A 326 24.85 18.39 5.30
N ILE A 327 23.73 17.68 5.04
CA ILE A 327 22.76 18.10 4.02
C ILE A 327 22.09 19.42 4.44
N LEU A 328 21.71 19.58 5.71
CA LEU A 328 21.11 20.82 6.22
C LEU A 328 22.07 22.01 6.09
N ASP A 329 23.34 21.81 6.43
CA ASP A 329 24.41 22.81 6.28
C ASP A 329 24.63 23.19 4.80
N ASP A 330 24.77 22.20 3.91
CA ASP A 330 24.98 22.40 2.47
C ASP A 330 23.80 23.14 1.81
N GLU A 331 22.59 22.88 2.31
CA GLU A 331 21.35 23.51 1.88
C GLU A 331 21.11 24.89 2.52
N GLY A 332 21.96 25.31 3.47
CA GLY A 332 21.91 26.62 4.13
C GLY A 332 20.63 26.84 4.94
N VAL A 333 20.08 25.78 5.54
CA VAL A 333 18.84 25.82 6.30
C VAL A 333 19.15 26.05 7.77
N GLU A 334 18.39 26.92 8.44
CA GLU A 334 18.48 27.06 9.90
C GLU A 334 17.77 25.88 10.58
N TYR A 335 18.45 25.23 11.52
CA TYR A 335 17.93 24.08 12.26
C TYR A 335 18.31 24.14 13.74
N GLU A 336 17.59 23.36 14.54
CA GLU A 336 17.87 23.11 15.94
C GLU A 336 18.11 21.61 16.14
N HIS A 337 19.19 21.23 16.82
CA HIS A 337 19.44 19.84 17.20
C HIS A 337 18.71 19.51 18.51
N VAL A 338 17.74 18.62 18.43
CA VAL A 338 16.88 18.21 19.55
C VAL A 338 17.11 16.75 19.98
N GLY A 339 17.91 16.01 19.23
CA GLY A 339 18.14 14.58 19.43
C GLY A 339 16.93 13.73 19.07
N ASP A 340 17.00 12.41 19.32
CA ASP A 340 15.91 11.45 19.04
C ASP A 340 14.75 11.56 20.06
N ASP A 341 14.25 12.78 20.26
CA ASP A 341 13.22 13.13 21.25
C ASP A 341 11.84 13.31 20.58
N PRO A 342 10.93 12.33 20.74
CA PRO A 342 9.57 12.42 20.20
C PRO A 342 8.73 13.51 20.87
N GLU A 343 9.11 14.00 22.05
CA GLU A 343 8.36 15.02 22.79
C GLU A 343 8.28 16.33 21.97
N THR A 344 9.35 16.68 21.25
CA THR A 344 9.38 17.88 20.40
C THR A 344 8.35 17.84 19.27
N VAL A 345 8.09 16.66 18.70
CA VAL A 345 7.02 16.50 17.69
C VAL A 345 5.65 16.71 18.33
N VAL A 346 5.44 16.20 19.55
CA VAL A 346 4.17 16.32 20.28
C VAL A 346 3.90 17.76 20.68
N GLU A 347 4.91 18.50 21.16
CA GLU A 347 4.80 19.92 21.48
C GLU A 347 4.30 20.73 20.27
N GLU A 348 4.90 20.52 19.09
CA GLU A 348 4.50 21.20 17.86
C GLU A 348 3.08 20.80 17.41
N LEU A 349 2.69 19.53 17.55
CA LEU A 349 1.30 19.08 17.27
C LEU A 349 0.28 19.76 18.21
N LEU A 350 0.61 19.90 19.49
CA LEU A 350 -0.25 20.55 20.48
C LEU A 350 -0.38 22.06 20.28
N GLU A 351 0.60 22.69 19.62
CA GLU A 351 0.53 24.08 19.18
C GLU A 351 -0.31 24.26 17.89
N GLY A 352 -0.80 23.16 17.29
CA GLY A 352 -1.58 23.17 16.07
C GLY A 352 -0.74 23.21 14.78
N ASN A 353 0.56 22.91 14.89
CA ASN A 353 1.44 22.80 13.73
C ASN A 353 1.26 21.44 13.03
N VAL A 354 1.37 21.47 11.71
CA VAL A 354 1.50 20.30 10.84
C VAL A 354 2.97 19.91 10.82
N VAL A 355 3.30 18.71 11.29
CA VAL A 355 4.68 18.26 11.48
C VAL A 355 5.03 17.17 10.47
N ALA A 356 5.99 17.44 9.60
CA ALA A 356 6.60 16.41 8.78
C ALA A 356 7.66 15.65 9.58
N VAL A 357 7.59 14.32 9.60
CA VAL A 357 8.52 13.43 10.28
C VAL A 357 9.31 12.62 9.24
N PHE A 358 10.63 12.69 9.36
CA PHE A 358 11.59 11.90 8.60
C PHE A 358 12.48 11.14 9.60
N LYS A 359 12.30 9.82 9.68
CA LYS A 359 13.02 8.93 10.61
C LYS A 359 13.45 7.62 9.97
N GLY A 360 14.64 7.12 10.31
CA GLY A 360 15.17 5.82 10.00
C GLY A 360 14.98 5.37 8.54
N ALA A 361 14.88 4.04 8.39
CA ALA A 361 14.63 3.39 7.12
C ALA A 361 13.22 3.73 6.61
N MET A 362 13.10 4.12 5.34
CA MET A 362 11.80 4.45 4.77
C MET A 362 10.87 3.23 4.69
N GLU A 363 9.57 3.51 4.68
CA GLU A 363 8.53 2.51 4.47
C GLU A 363 8.54 1.93 3.05
N TYR A 364 8.46 0.61 2.96
CA TYR A 364 8.17 -0.13 1.74
C TYR A 364 6.67 -0.17 1.48
N GLY A 365 6.28 0.17 0.25
CA GLY A 365 4.88 0.23 -0.17
C GLY A 365 4.31 1.66 -0.25
N PRO A 366 3.01 1.79 -0.51
CA PRO A 366 2.40 3.05 -0.92
C PRO A 366 1.96 3.95 0.25
N ARG A 367 2.11 3.51 1.50
CA ARG A 367 1.63 4.23 2.69
C ARG A 367 2.81 4.75 3.51
N ALA A 368 2.70 5.98 4.00
CA ALA A 368 3.55 6.46 5.07
C ALA A 368 3.01 5.94 6.40
N LEU A 369 3.90 5.41 7.23
CA LEU A 369 3.57 4.68 8.46
C LEU A 369 4.47 5.14 9.63
N GLY A 370 4.80 6.44 9.65
CA GLY A 370 5.52 7.11 10.74
C GLY A 370 6.90 7.66 10.37
N HIS A 371 7.56 7.09 9.37
CA HIS A 371 8.95 7.40 9.04
C HIS A 371 9.10 8.42 7.92
N ARG A 372 8.14 8.52 7.00
CA ARG A 372 8.05 9.57 5.97
C ARG A 372 6.63 10.14 5.96
N SER A 373 6.22 10.65 7.11
CA SER A 373 4.84 11.02 7.43
C SER A 373 4.67 12.51 7.65
N ILE A 374 3.47 13.02 7.38
CA ILE A 374 3.00 14.32 7.86
C ILE A 374 1.94 14.03 8.92
N LEU A 375 2.15 14.59 10.11
CA LEU A 375 1.32 14.43 11.28
C LEU A 375 0.56 15.73 11.57
N ALA A 376 -0.65 15.58 12.08
CA ALA A 376 -1.46 16.71 12.54
C ALA A 376 -2.41 16.28 13.66
N ASP A 377 -2.92 17.25 14.41
CA ASP A 377 -3.96 17.03 15.43
C ASP A 377 -5.30 16.69 14.74
N PRO A 378 -5.86 15.48 14.93
CA PRO A 378 -7.10 15.07 14.28
C PRO A 378 -8.37 15.66 14.93
N ARG A 379 -8.23 16.37 16.06
CA ARG A 379 -9.34 17.01 16.78
C ARG A 379 -9.73 18.35 16.15
N ASP A 380 -8.81 18.99 15.42
CA ASP A 380 -9.04 20.26 14.75
C ASP A 380 -9.94 20.07 13.52
N GLU A 381 -11.15 20.63 13.56
CA GLU A 381 -12.10 20.59 12.44
C GLU A 381 -11.57 21.27 11.16
N GLY A 382 -10.65 22.24 11.29
CA GLY A 382 -10.07 22.97 10.16
C GLY A 382 -8.89 22.28 9.49
N ILE A 383 -8.35 21.20 10.09
CA ILE A 383 -7.08 20.61 9.66
C ILE A 383 -7.17 19.94 8.29
N VAL A 384 -8.34 19.36 7.96
CA VAL A 384 -8.56 18.67 6.68
C VAL A 384 -8.44 19.64 5.51
N ASP A 385 -9.08 20.82 5.63
CA ASP A 385 -9.04 21.86 4.60
C ASP A 385 -7.63 22.42 4.44
N ARG A 386 -6.96 22.69 5.58
CA ARG A 386 -5.57 23.17 5.61
C ARG A 386 -4.62 22.17 4.94
N LEU A 387 -4.71 20.89 5.28
CA LEU A 387 -3.87 19.85 4.67
C LEU A 387 -4.18 19.65 3.18
N ASN A 388 -5.45 19.72 2.78
CA ASN A 388 -5.81 19.64 1.36
C ASN A 388 -5.20 20.79 0.55
N GLU A 389 -5.17 22.01 1.10
CA GLU A 389 -4.51 23.17 0.49
C GLU A 389 -2.99 22.98 0.44
N MET A 390 -2.35 22.68 1.57
CA MET A 390 -0.89 22.50 1.68
C MET A 390 -0.36 21.40 0.74
N LEU A 391 -1.12 20.31 0.59
CA LEU A 391 -0.72 19.15 -0.20
C LEU A 391 -1.20 19.22 -1.65
N GLY A 392 -2.17 20.08 -1.98
CA GLY A 392 -2.82 20.14 -3.28
C GLY A 392 -3.68 18.90 -3.59
N ARG A 393 -4.42 18.40 -2.61
CA ARG A 393 -5.30 17.21 -2.72
C ARG A 393 -6.73 17.59 -3.09
N ASP A 394 -7.46 16.65 -3.69
CA ASP A 394 -8.90 16.83 -3.91
C ASP A 394 -9.66 16.74 -2.56
N PRO A 395 -10.60 17.66 -2.26
CA PRO A 395 -11.25 17.75 -0.94
C PRO A 395 -12.00 16.50 -0.46
N PHE A 396 -12.40 15.62 -1.39
CA PHE A 396 -13.16 14.39 -1.08
C PHE A 396 -12.28 13.21 -0.66
N GLN A 397 -10.94 13.36 -0.67
CA GLN A 397 -10.06 12.28 -0.24
C GLN A 397 -9.84 12.33 1.27
N PRO A 398 -10.07 11.24 2.01
CA PRO A 398 -9.86 11.22 3.46
C PRO A 398 -8.38 11.25 3.83
N PHE A 399 -8.14 11.64 5.08
CA PHE A 399 -6.93 11.36 5.84
C PHE A 399 -7.13 10.13 6.72
N ALA A 400 -6.03 9.57 7.22
CA ALA A 400 -6.04 8.34 8.02
C ALA A 400 -5.43 8.60 9.40
N PRO A 401 -5.85 7.88 10.43
CA PRO A 401 -5.20 7.97 11.73
C PRO A 401 -4.09 6.94 11.89
N THR A 402 -3.11 7.28 12.72
CA THR A 402 -2.32 6.30 13.46
C THR A 402 -2.88 6.24 14.87
N VAL A 403 -3.11 5.03 15.40
CA VAL A 403 -3.75 4.78 16.69
C VAL A 403 -2.94 3.80 17.53
N LEU A 404 -2.97 3.95 18.85
CA LEU A 404 -2.44 2.92 19.75
C LEU A 404 -3.35 1.70 19.72
N MET A 405 -2.78 0.50 19.61
CA MET A 405 -3.55 -0.75 19.52
C MET A 405 -4.47 -0.94 20.74
N GLU A 406 -4.04 -0.56 21.93
CA GLU A 406 -4.85 -0.67 23.14
C GLU A 406 -6.07 0.29 23.19
N ASP A 407 -6.01 1.42 22.47
CA ASP A 407 -7.11 2.37 22.37
C ASP A 407 -8.03 2.07 21.18
N PHE A 408 -7.54 1.34 20.18
CA PHE A 408 -8.26 1.10 18.94
C PHE A 408 -9.68 0.50 19.10
N PRO A 409 -9.96 -0.43 20.04
CA PRO A 409 -11.32 -0.92 20.29
C PRO A 409 -12.33 0.16 20.74
N ARG A 410 -11.87 1.32 21.20
CA ARG A 410 -12.73 2.46 21.52
C ARG A 410 -13.13 3.24 20.27
N TYR A 411 -12.31 3.17 19.22
CA TYR A 411 -12.41 4.03 18.03
C TYR A 411 -13.05 3.34 16.82
N ALA A 412 -13.01 2.01 16.78
CA ALA A 412 -13.54 1.25 15.65
C ALA A 412 -14.35 0.03 16.08
N GLU A 413 -15.41 -0.25 15.33
CA GLU A 413 -16.15 -1.50 15.43
C GLU A 413 -15.30 -2.67 14.93
N ASN A 414 -15.45 -3.84 15.58
CA ASN A 414 -14.71 -5.06 15.23
C ASN A 414 -13.18 -4.83 15.13
N ALA A 415 -12.63 -3.97 15.99
CA ALA A 415 -11.24 -3.59 15.99
C ALA A 415 -10.31 -4.81 16.05
N CYS A 416 -9.28 -4.80 15.22
CA CYS A 416 -8.22 -5.79 15.17
C CYS A 416 -6.93 -5.12 14.69
N GLU A 417 -5.80 -5.80 14.80
CA GLU A 417 -4.53 -5.25 14.34
C GLU A 417 -4.58 -4.85 12.85
N SER A 418 -4.13 -3.62 12.55
CA SER A 418 -4.09 -3.02 11.21
C SER A 418 -2.84 -2.16 11.05
N ARG A 419 -1.66 -2.77 11.06
CA ARG A 419 -0.36 -2.06 11.04
C ARG A 419 -0.07 -1.25 9.78
N PHE A 420 -0.71 -1.61 8.67
CA PHE A 420 -0.28 -1.16 7.33
C PHE A 420 -1.29 -0.27 6.61
N MET A 421 -2.37 0.13 7.29
CA MET A 421 -3.49 0.87 6.71
C MET A 421 -4.04 0.24 5.42
N THR A 422 -4.08 -1.08 5.35
CA THR A 422 -4.57 -1.88 4.21
C THR A 422 -6.05 -2.23 4.32
N MET A 423 -6.70 -1.86 5.42
CA MET A 423 -8.11 -2.16 5.67
C MET A 423 -8.79 -0.96 6.34
N ALA A 424 -10.05 -0.71 5.95
CA ALA A 424 -10.90 0.25 6.61
C ALA A 424 -11.65 -0.39 7.78
N PHE A 425 -12.21 0.43 8.66
CA PHE A 425 -13.07 0.05 9.76
C PHE A 425 -14.22 1.04 9.88
N ARG A 426 -15.33 0.62 10.47
CA ARG A 426 -16.39 1.52 10.90
C ARG A 426 -15.93 2.25 12.16
N ALA A 427 -15.93 3.58 12.11
CA ALA A 427 -15.64 4.40 13.27
C ALA A 427 -16.80 4.26 14.29
N THR A 428 -16.49 4.36 15.58
CA THR A 428 -17.50 4.53 16.61
C THR A 428 -17.98 5.99 16.65
N GLU A 429 -19.17 6.24 17.18
CA GLU A 429 -19.66 7.62 17.43
C GLU A 429 -18.65 8.43 18.27
N HIS A 430 -17.99 7.77 19.24
CA HIS A 430 -16.95 8.38 20.05
C HIS A 430 -15.76 8.89 19.21
N PHE A 431 -15.34 8.14 18.19
CA PHE A 431 -14.21 8.56 17.35
C PHE A 431 -14.61 9.65 16.35
N GLU A 432 -15.84 9.59 15.84
CA GLU A 432 -16.41 10.66 15.02
C GLU A 432 -16.43 12.00 15.78
N GLU A 433 -16.75 11.98 17.07
CA GLU A 433 -16.76 13.19 17.92
C GLU A 433 -15.35 13.66 18.30
N GLU A 434 -14.47 12.75 18.72
CA GLU A 434 -13.15 13.13 19.24
C GLU A 434 -12.11 13.39 18.15
N ALA A 435 -12.23 12.77 16.98
CA ALA A 435 -11.23 12.85 15.92
C ALA A 435 -11.87 12.95 14.51
N PRO A 436 -12.72 13.95 14.27
CA PRO A 436 -13.50 14.05 13.04
C PRO A 436 -12.63 14.12 11.77
N ALA A 437 -11.40 14.65 11.85
CA ALA A 437 -10.51 14.81 10.70
C ALA A 437 -10.03 13.48 10.06
N VAL A 438 -10.16 12.37 10.79
CA VAL A 438 -9.71 11.02 10.38
C VAL A 438 -10.85 10.03 10.20
N VAL A 439 -12.10 10.51 10.24
CA VAL A 439 -13.29 9.76 9.89
C VAL A 439 -13.89 10.33 8.61
N HIS A 440 -14.13 9.44 7.64
CA HIS A 440 -14.65 9.82 6.34
C HIS A 440 -16.18 10.01 6.38
N VAL A 441 -16.74 10.65 5.34
CA VAL A 441 -18.17 11.00 5.26
C VAL A 441 -19.12 9.79 5.33
N ASP A 442 -18.63 8.59 5.07
CA ASP A 442 -19.39 7.34 5.18
C ASP A 442 -19.19 6.62 6.53
N GLY A 443 -18.61 7.28 7.53
CA GLY A 443 -18.36 6.73 8.87
C GLY A 443 -17.24 5.69 8.89
N THR A 444 -16.34 5.71 7.89
CA THR A 444 -15.19 4.80 7.84
C THR A 444 -13.88 5.50 8.20
N THR A 445 -12.96 4.75 8.77
CA THR A 445 -11.57 5.17 9.02
C THR A 445 -10.60 4.09 8.55
N ARG A 446 -9.35 4.46 8.25
CA ARG A 446 -8.32 3.53 7.71
C ARG A 446 -7.04 3.62 8.56
N PRO A 447 -7.01 2.98 9.73
CA PRO A 447 -6.00 3.20 10.74
C PRO A 447 -4.70 2.44 10.46
N GLN A 448 -3.59 3.01 10.92
CA GLN A 448 -2.39 2.28 11.34
C GLN A 448 -2.49 2.01 12.83
N THR A 449 -2.47 0.75 13.26
CA THR A 449 -2.36 0.41 14.69
C THR A 449 -0.90 0.26 15.09
N LEU A 450 -0.43 1.02 16.08
CA LEU A 450 0.90 0.85 16.67
C LEU A 450 0.84 -0.18 17.79
N VAL A 451 1.73 -1.18 17.72
CA VAL A 451 1.91 -2.17 18.77
C VAL A 451 3.23 -1.91 19.47
N ASP A 452 4.35 -2.39 18.93
CA ASP A 452 5.69 -2.27 19.54
C ASP A 452 6.80 -2.10 18.48
N GLU A 453 6.44 -2.01 17.19
CA GLU A 453 7.38 -2.04 16.06
C GLU A 453 8.22 -0.77 15.90
N ASP A 454 7.74 0.36 16.41
CA ASP A 454 8.41 1.66 16.36
C ASP A 454 8.20 2.41 17.69
N PRO A 455 9.16 2.27 18.64
CA PRO A 455 9.06 2.92 19.94
C PRO A 455 9.02 4.46 19.87
N PHE A 456 9.67 5.07 18.89
CA PHE A 456 9.68 6.53 18.73
C PHE A 456 8.30 7.01 18.30
N TYR A 457 7.75 6.42 17.24
CA TYR A 457 6.44 6.85 16.74
C TYR A 457 5.32 6.48 17.72
N ARG A 458 5.42 5.32 18.37
CA ARG A 458 4.52 4.95 19.47
C ARG A 458 4.56 5.99 20.59
N ARG A 459 5.76 6.45 20.98
CA ARG A 459 5.91 7.46 22.03
C ARG A 459 5.25 8.79 21.68
N ILE A 460 5.29 9.21 20.41
CA ILE A 460 4.55 10.41 19.95
C ILE A 460 3.06 10.25 20.27
N VAL A 461 2.44 9.13 19.88
CA VAL A 461 1.00 8.92 20.08
C VAL A 461 0.64 8.70 21.55
N GLU A 462 1.48 8.01 22.32
CA GLU A 462 1.32 7.87 23.78
C GLU A 462 1.32 9.22 24.49
N ARG A 463 2.26 10.10 24.14
CA ARG A 463 2.33 11.43 24.75
C ARG A 463 1.24 12.36 24.30
N PHE A 464 0.88 12.31 23.02
CA PHE A 464 -0.30 12.99 22.54
C PHE A 464 -1.55 12.54 23.31
N ARG A 465 -1.72 11.24 23.58
CA ARG A 465 -2.80 10.71 24.42
C ARG A 465 -2.75 11.24 25.85
N ASP A 466 -1.59 11.26 26.48
CA ASP A 466 -1.45 11.70 27.86
C ASP A 466 -1.86 13.18 28.04
N GLU A 467 -1.60 14.03 27.05
CA GLU A 467 -1.94 15.45 27.06
C GLU A 467 -3.39 15.74 26.61
N THR A 468 -3.95 14.91 25.73
CA THR A 468 -5.24 15.20 25.05
C THR A 468 -6.38 14.27 25.43
N GLY A 469 -6.08 13.08 25.96
CA GLY A 469 -7.03 11.97 26.12
C GLY A 469 -7.23 11.12 24.86
N LEU A 470 -6.65 11.49 23.71
CA LEU A 470 -6.83 10.83 22.42
C LEU A 470 -5.60 10.00 22.02
N GLY A 471 -5.75 8.67 21.96
CA GLY A 471 -4.73 7.71 21.52
C GLY A 471 -4.57 7.63 20.00
N ALA A 472 -4.67 8.77 19.30
CA ALA A 472 -4.65 8.84 17.85
C ALA A 472 -4.09 10.17 17.34
N VAL A 473 -3.35 10.12 16.23
CA VAL A 473 -2.90 11.29 15.47
C VAL A 473 -3.28 11.12 14.00
N LEU A 474 -3.50 12.22 13.26
CA LEU A 474 -3.64 12.15 11.81
C LEU A 474 -2.28 11.83 11.20
N ASN A 475 -2.24 10.90 10.25
CA ASN A 475 -1.05 10.52 9.50
C ASN A 475 -1.34 10.50 7.99
N THR A 476 -0.52 11.22 7.23
CA THR A 476 -0.55 11.23 5.77
C THR A 476 0.84 11.15 5.17
N SER A 477 0.91 10.85 3.88
CA SER A 477 2.19 10.73 3.17
C SER A 477 2.95 12.05 3.11
N PHE A 478 4.25 12.01 3.41
CA PHE A 478 5.13 13.15 3.22
C PHE A 478 5.53 13.28 1.75
N ASN A 479 4.71 14.03 1.01
CA ASN A 479 4.93 14.38 -0.39
C ASN A 479 4.01 15.53 -0.82
N VAL A 480 4.41 16.21 -1.89
CA VAL A 480 3.48 17.03 -2.68
C VAL A 480 2.57 16.12 -3.52
N HIS A 481 1.30 16.51 -3.71
CA HIS A 481 0.38 15.72 -4.54
C HIS A 481 0.97 15.41 -5.93
N GLY A 482 0.89 14.15 -6.32
CA GLY A 482 1.41 13.65 -7.60
C GLY A 482 2.88 13.19 -7.58
N GLU A 483 3.66 13.56 -6.57
CA GLU A 483 5.02 13.05 -6.37
C GLU A 483 5.01 11.74 -5.54
N PRO A 484 6.04 10.89 -5.64
CA PRO A 484 6.28 9.80 -4.67
C PRO A 484 6.53 10.33 -3.25
N ILE A 485 6.37 9.49 -2.22
CA ILE A 485 6.83 9.77 -0.85
C ILE A 485 8.32 10.17 -0.87
N VAL A 486 8.71 11.19 -0.09
CA VAL A 486 10.11 11.62 0.00
C VAL A 486 11.02 10.48 0.44
N MET A 487 12.21 10.39 -0.14
CA MET A 487 13.16 9.31 0.16
C MET A 487 14.39 9.82 0.91
N SER A 488 15.03 10.87 0.40
CA SER A 488 16.22 11.47 1.01
C SER A 488 15.92 12.76 1.80
N PRO A 489 16.84 13.24 2.66
CA PRO A 489 16.68 14.52 3.35
C PRO A 489 16.52 15.70 2.37
N GLU A 490 17.18 15.67 1.20
CA GLU A 490 16.98 16.68 0.15
C GLU A 490 15.57 16.62 -0.45
N ASP A 491 14.98 15.43 -0.59
CA ASP A 491 13.57 15.29 -0.98
C ASP A 491 12.64 15.88 0.08
N ALA A 492 12.93 15.66 1.36
CA ALA A 492 12.17 16.19 2.49
C ALA A 492 12.24 17.72 2.53
N LEU A 493 13.44 18.31 2.46
CA LEU A 493 13.64 19.76 2.43
C LEU A 493 12.99 20.41 1.21
N ARG A 494 13.09 19.78 0.03
CA ARG A 494 12.41 20.27 -1.18
C ARG A 494 10.90 20.31 -1.00
N SER A 495 10.31 19.27 -0.41
CA SER A 495 8.87 19.23 -0.14
C SER A 495 8.49 20.25 0.93
N PHE A 496 9.27 20.34 2.01
CA PHE A 496 9.07 21.27 3.10
C PHE A 496 9.06 22.74 2.64
N ARG A 497 10.02 23.13 1.80
CA ARG A 497 10.07 24.49 1.19
C ARG A 497 8.88 24.83 0.28
N LYS A 498 8.10 23.83 -0.15
CA LYS A 498 6.85 24.03 -0.89
C LYS A 498 5.64 24.22 0.05
N GLY A 499 5.83 24.19 1.36
CA GLY A 499 4.78 24.45 2.35
C GLY A 499 3.91 23.24 2.69
N VAL A 500 4.44 22.01 2.58
CA VAL A 500 3.67 20.79 2.89
C VAL A 500 3.52 20.53 4.40
N ALA A 501 4.30 21.22 5.23
CA ALA A 501 4.25 21.17 6.70
C ALA A 501 4.78 22.50 7.27
N ASP A 502 4.44 22.80 8.53
CA ASP A 502 4.96 23.98 9.24
C ASP A 502 6.32 23.70 9.88
N VAL A 503 6.52 22.45 10.33
CA VAL A 503 7.74 21.97 10.97
C VAL A 503 8.20 20.69 10.29
N LEU A 504 9.51 20.55 10.11
CA LEU A 504 10.15 19.32 9.69
C LEU A 504 11.03 18.81 10.84
N TRP A 505 10.68 17.66 11.38
CA TRP A 505 11.53 16.85 12.22
C TRP A 505 12.26 15.82 11.34
N VAL A 506 13.59 15.83 11.33
CA VAL A 506 14.43 14.99 10.47
C VAL A 506 15.65 14.49 11.24
N GLU A 507 15.70 13.18 11.54
CA GLU A 507 16.79 12.51 12.28
C GLU A 507 17.36 13.33 13.45
N GLY A 508 16.50 13.80 14.36
CA GLY A 508 16.92 14.54 15.55
C GLY A 508 17.16 16.04 15.36
N PHE A 509 16.87 16.58 14.18
CA PHE A 509 16.87 18.01 13.90
C PHE A 509 15.45 18.53 13.66
N ILE A 510 15.19 19.76 14.11
CA ILE A 510 13.98 20.51 13.79
C ILE A 510 14.32 21.67 12.87
N VAL A 511 13.56 21.77 11.77
CA VAL A 511 13.53 22.90 10.85
C VAL A 511 12.13 23.51 10.91
N ARG A 512 12.04 24.80 11.24
CA ARG A 512 10.77 25.52 11.26
C ARG A 512 10.60 26.32 9.98
N GLY A 513 9.39 26.26 9.41
CA GLY A 513 9.04 27.04 8.22
C GLY A 513 9.08 28.53 8.55
N PRO A 514 9.16 29.42 7.54
CA PRO A 514 8.99 30.84 7.76
C PRO A 514 7.64 31.03 8.44
N SER A 515 7.68 31.42 9.72
CA SER A 515 6.49 31.54 10.57
C SER A 515 5.44 32.30 9.78
N SER A 516 4.26 31.69 9.60
CA SER A 516 3.07 32.39 9.12
C SER A 516 2.72 33.42 10.18
N SER A 517 3.43 34.54 10.15
CA SER A 517 3.12 35.71 10.96
C SER A 517 1.69 36.06 10.62
N THR A 518 0.81 35.81 11.58
CA THR A 518 -0.56 36.27 11.62
C THR A 518 -0.51 37.78 11.43
N THR A 519 -0.76 38.25 10.21
CA THR A 519 -1.10 39.65 9.91
C THR A 519 -2.60 39.82 9.87
#